data_AF-A0A0Q5KFP7-F1
#
_entry.id   AF-A0A0Q5KFP7-F1
#
_cell.length_a   1.000
_cell.length_b   1.000
_cell.length_c   1.000
_cell.angle_alpha   90.00
_cell.angle_beta   90.00
_cell.angle_gamma   90.00
#
_symmetry.space_group_name_H-M   'P 1'
#
loop_
_entity.id
_entity.type
_entity.pdbx_description
1 polymer ?
#
loop_
_entity_poly.entity_id
_entity_poly.type
_entity_poly.pdbx_seq_one_letter_code
_entity_poly.pdbx_strand_id
1 'polypeptide(L)'
;MTGFVYVILNPDNGRVKIGHSIDVQGRVQTLRNQTGAELQLLIAEPSADAYASEQAVHLALLEHRRHGEWFSLDPKQLQDLGTLVREKAAHPPTRQKPEATPGPLKRQLAEQLARLLDERGQPLAQTARDLGYSRQRLHQLKSGDRTAAPEAIEEAIGRLGYQVAEIRLERSA
;
A
#
# COMPACT_ATOMS: atom_id res chain seq x y z
N MET A 1 -13.90 4.93 13.01
CA MET A 1 -14.89 5.77 12.30
C MET A 1 -15.91 4.81 11.77
N THR A 2 -17.13 4.92 12.25
CA THR A 2 -18.26 4.12 11.80
C THR A 2 -18.53 4.38 10.32
N GLY A 3 -18.82 3.33 9.56
CA GLY A 3 -19.05 3.41 8.12
C GLY A 3 -19.15 2.02 7.52
N PHE A 4 -18.87 1.91 6.22
CA PHE A 4 -18.89 0.66 5.48
C PHE A 4 -17.51 0.37 4.90
N VAL A 5 -17.11 -0.90 4.90
CA VAL A 5 -16.05 -1.41 4.04
C VAL A 5 -16.71 -1.95 2.78
N TYR A 6 -16.24 -1.50 1.63
CA TYR A 6 -16.81 -1.88 0.34
C TYR A 6 -15.76 -2.49 -0.58
N VAL A 7 -16.24 -3.34 -1.47
CA VAL A 7 -15.46 -3.92 -2.57
C VAL A 7 -16.16 -3.62 -3.88
N ILE A 8 -15.41 -3.03 -4.81
CA ILE A 8 -15.87 -2.73 -6.16
C ILE A 8 -15.05 -3.55 -7.15
N LEU A 9 -15.71 -4.24 -8.06
CA LEU A 9 -15.09 -4.89 -9.21
C LEU A 9 -15.09 -3.95 -10.40
N ASN A 10 -13.95 -3.84 -11.07
CA ASN A 10 -13.87 -3.35 -12.42
C ASN A 10 -13.94 -4.55 -13.38
N PRO A 11 -15.05 -4.74 -14.13
CA PRO A 11 -15.20 -5.87 -15.03
C PRO A 11 -14.23 -5.82 -16.23
N ASP A 12 -13.75 -4.64 -16.62
CA ASP A 12 -12.88 -4.47 -17.80
C ASP A 12 -11.51 -5.11 -17.61
N ASN A 13 -11.04 -5.20 -16.36
CA ASN A 13 -9.70 -5.73 -16.04
C ASN A 13 -9.71 -6.76 -14.89
N GLY A 14 -10.90 -7.12 -14.38
CA GLY A 14 -11.07 -8.06 -13.28
C GLY A 14 -10.46 -7.62 -11.94
N ARG A 15 -10.07 -6.36 -11.79
CA ARG A 15 -9.45 -5.86 -10.55
C ARG A 15 -10.51 -5.41 -9.57
N VAL A 16 -10.23 -5.64 -8.29
CA VAL A 16 -11.09 -5.18 -7.21
C VAL A 16 -10.46 -4.02 -6.48
N LYS A 17 -11.29 -3.04 -6.12
CA LYS A 17 -10.94 -1.93 -5.25
C LYS A 17 -11.59 -2.16 -3.89
N ILE A 18 -10.79 -2.08 -2.85
CA ILE A 18 -11.26 -2.21 -1.46
C ILE A 18 -11.11 -0.85 -0.81
N GLY A 19 -12.19 -0.34 -0.24
CA GLY A 19 -12.17 0.97 0.41
C GLY A 19 -13.20 1.07 1.52
N HIS A 20 -13.23 2.22 2.19
CA HIS A 20 -14.26 2.52 3.18
C HIS A 20 -15.00 3.82 2.84
N SER A 21 -16.26 3.92 3.22
CA SER A 21 -17.07 5.14 3.08
C SER A 21 -18.24 5.14 4.06
N ILE A 22 -18.72 6.33 4.43
CA ILE A 22 -20.02 6.49 5.08
C ILE A 22 -21.18 6.43 4.08
N ASP A 23 -20.92 6.81 2.84
CA ASP A 23 -21.84 6.76 1.70
C ASP A 23 -21.16 5.97 0.57
N VAL A 24 -21.46 4.66 0.51
CA VAL A 24 -20.89 3.76 -0.49
C VAL A 24 -21.44 4.08 -1.87
N GLN A 25 -22.73 4.39 -1.98
CA GLN A 25 -23.39 4.63 -3.26
C GLN A 25 -22.86 5.90 -3.93
N GLY A 26 -22.78 7.02 -3.19
CA GLY A 26 -22.17 8.25 -3.69
C GLY A 26 -20.70 8.06 -4.08
N ARG A 27 -19.96 7.22 -3.34
CA ARG A 27 -18.57 6.89 -3.64
C ARG A 27 -18.42 6.05 -4.92
N VAL A 28 -19.25 5.01 -5.09
CA VAL A 28 -19.29 4.19 -6.31
C VAL A 28 -19.62 5.06 -7.52
N GLN A 29 -20.62 5.93 -7.42
CA GLN A 29 -21.00 6.82 -8.52
C GLN A 29 -19.87 7.78 -8.90
N THR A 30 -19.20 8.36 -7.91
CA THR A 30 -18.03 9.21 -8.14
C THR A 30 -16.92 8.46 -8.87
N LEU A 31 -16.64 7.21 -8.46
CA LEU A 31 -15.62 6.38 -9.08
C LEU A 31 -15.98 6.01 -10.52
N ARG A 32 -17.25 5.66 -10.80
CA ARG A 32 -17.74 5.41 -12.17
C ARG A 32 -17.51 6.61 -13.08
N ASN A 33 -17.86 7.80 -12.60
CA ASN A 33 -17.66 9.04 -13.36
C ASN A 33 -16.18 9.34 -13.63
N GLN A 34 -15.27 8.96 -12.73
CA GLN A 34 -13.83 9.18 -12.87
C GLN A 34 -13.14 8.17 -13.79
N THR A 35 -13.54 6.90 -13.71
CA THR A 35 -12.92 5.82 -14.50
C THR A 35 -13.57 5.66 -15.87
N GLY A 36 -14.78 6.17 -16.07
CA GLY A 36 -15.57 5.94 -17.29
C GLY A 36 -16.01 4.48 -17.47
N ALA A 37 -15.87 3.66 -16.42
CA ALA A 37 -16.12 2.22 -16.45
C ALA A 37 -17.35 1.87 -15.59
N GLU A 38 -18.08 0.83 -16.01
CA GLU A 38 -19.22 0.28 -15.27
C GLU A 38 -18.72 -0.56 -14.09
N LEU A 39 -18.38 0.13 -13.01
CA LEU A 39 -17.94 -0.49 -11.77
C LEU A 39 -19.09 -1.22 -11.07
N GLN A 40 -18.84 -2.45 -10.61
CA GLN A 40 -19.83 -3.27 -9.91
C GLN A 40 -19.52 -3.31 -8.41
N LEU A 41 -20.48 -2.90 -7.57
CA LEU A 41 -20.36 -3.06 -6.12
C LEU A 41 -20.60 -4.53 -5.77
N LEU A 42 -19.59 -5.22 -5.26
CA LEU A 42 -19.69 -6.62 -4.86
C LEU A 42 -20.11 -6.78 -3.39
N ILE A 43 -19.49 -5.99 -2.51
CA ILE A 43 -19.64 -6.12 -1.06
C ILE A 43 -19.74 -4.71 -0.46
N ALA A 44 -20.62 -4.56 0.52
CA ALA A 44 -20.67 -3.39 1.39
C ALA A 44 -21.08 -3.85 2.79
N GLU A 45 -20.13 -3.92 3.71
CA GLU A 45 -20.34 -4.43 5.06
C GLU A 45 -20.20 -3.29 6.08
N PRO A 46 -21.17 -3.10 6.98
CA PRO A 46 -21.09 -2.08 8.02
C PRO A 46 -19.99 -2.45 9.02
N SER A 47 -19.24 -1.45 9.48
CA SER A 47 -18.21 -1.61 10.50
C SER A 47 -18.26 -0.47 11.50
N ALA A 48 -18.06 -0.80 12.78
CA ALA A 48 -17.88 0.18 13.85
C ALA A 48 -16.59 1.00 13.64
N ASP A 49 -15.61 0.44 12.93
CA ASP A 49 -14.39 1.13 12.53
C ASP A 49 -13.94 0.74 11.13
N ALA A 50 -14.64 1.30 10.13
CA ALA A 50 -14.44 0.95 8.73
C ALA A 50 -13.01 1.19 8.24
N TYR A 51 -12.30 2.18 8.80
CA TYR A 51 -10.88 2.41 8.50
C TYR A 51 -10.00 1.24 8.98
N ALA A 52 -10.20 0.77 10.21
CA ALA A 52 -9.40 -0.33 10.76
C ALA A 52 -9.72 -1.66 10.05
N SER A 53 -11.00 -1.90 9.77
CA SER A 53 -11.44 -3.07 9.00
C SER A 53 -10.85 -3.08 7.59
N GLU A 54 -10.88 -1.95 6.87
CA GLU A 54 -10.32 -1.83 5.52
C GLU A 54 -8.81 -2.06 5.50
N GLN A 55 -8.06 -1.45 6.42
CA GLN A 55 -6.63 -1.72 6.60
C GLN A 55 -6.34 -3.21 6.83
N ALA A 56 -7.14 -3.88 7.66
CA ALA A 56 -6.96 -5.31 7.94
C ALA A 56 -7.16 -6.17 6.68
N VAL A 57 -8.16 -5.83 5.86
CA VAL A 57 -8.39 -6.51 4.58
C VAL A 57 -7.25 -6.24 3.60
N HIS A 58 -6.74 -5.01 3.54
CA HIS A 58 -5.58 -4.66 2.70
C HIS A 58 -4.33 -5.44 3.11
N LEU A 59 -4.07 -5.56 4.41
CA LEU A 59 -2.95 -6.35 4.93
C LEU A 59 -3.08 -7.83 4.59
N ALA A 60 -4.28 -8.40 4.72
CA ALA A 60 -4.55 -9.79 4.37
C ALA A 60 -4.39 -10.09 2.87
N LEU A 61 -4.49 -9.07 2.01
CA LEU A 61 -4.38 -9.21 0.55
C LEU A 61 -3.17 -8.48 -0.02
N LEU A 62 -2.18 -8.17 0.81
CA LEU A 62 -1.05 -7.33 0.43
C LEU A 62 -0.29 -7.90 -0.77
N GLU A 63 -0.11 -9.22 -0.83
CA GLU A 63 0.57 -9.93 -1.92
C GLU A 63 -0.16 -9.81 -3.27
N HIS A 64 -1.46 -9.50 -3.24
CA HIS A 64 -2.32 -9.35 -4.41
C HIS A 64 -2.51 -7.89 -4.82
N ARG A 65 -1.92 -6.96 -4.07
CA ARG A 65 -1.97 -5.52 -4.36
C ARG A 65 -1.24 -5.24 -5.67
N ARG A 66 -1.83 -4.39 -6.51
CA ARG A 66 -1.23 -3.99 -7.80
C ARG A 66 -0.90 -2.51 -7.84
N HIS A 67 -1.87 -1.66 -7.51
CA HIS A 67 -1.67 -0.22 -7.55
C HIS A 67 -2.63 0.50 -6.62
N GLY A 68 -2.10 1.22 -5.63
CA GLY A 68 -2.93 1.94 -4.67
C GLY A 68 -3.88 1.00 -3.95
N GLU A 69 -5.17 1.17 -4.09
CA GLU A 69 -6.19 0.34 -3.40
C GLU A 69 -6.77 -0.76 -4.31
N TRP A 70 -6.07 -1.07 -5.42
CA TRP A 70 -6.50 -2.08 -6.40
C TRP A 70 -5.73 -3.39 -6.25
N PHE A 71 -6.48 -4.49 -6.25
CA PHE A 71 -6.00 -5.85 -6.05
C PHE A 71 -6.40 -6.73 -7.23
N SER A 72 -5.56 -7.70 -7.56
CA SER A 72 -5.85 -8.75 -8.55
C SER A 72 -5.99 -10.07 -7.82
N LEU A 73 -7.22 -10.56 -7.73
CA LEU A 73 -7.58 -11.80 -7.06
C LEU A 73 -7.95 -12.86 -8.09
N ASP A 74 -7.61 -14.11 -7.79
CA ASP A 74 -8.14 -15.24 -8.55
C ASP A 74 -9.64 -15.49 -8.23
N PRO A 75 -10.36 -16.31 -9.02
CA PRO A 75 -11.78 -16.56 -8.78
C PRO A 75 -12.10 -17.17 -7.42
N LYS A 76 -11.19 -17.96 -6.84
CA LYS A 76 -11.38 -18.58 -5.52
C LYS A 76 -11.24 -17.53 -4.42
N GLN A 77 -10.21 -16.69 -4.50
CA GLN A 77 -9.98 -15.58 -3.60
C GLN A 77 -11.11 -14.55 -3.65
N LEU A 78 -11.70 -14.33 -4.82
CA LEU A 78 -12.87 -13.46 -4.97
C LEU A 78 -14.10 -14.01 -4.23
N GLN A 79 -14.29 -15.34 -4.23
CA GLN A 79 -15.35 -15.99 -3.45
C GLN A 79 -15.09 -15.85 -1.94
N ASP A 80 -13.84 -16.05 -1.53
CA ASP A 80 -13.43 -15.96 -0.11
C ASP A 80 -13.42 -14.51 0.41
N LEU A 81 -13.30 -13.52 -0.48
CA LEU A 81 -13.24 -12.09 -0.13
C LEU A 81 -14.48 -11.62 0.65
N GLY A 82 -15.67 -12.11 0.29
CA GLY A 82 -16.90 -11.77 1.00
C GLY A 82 -16.86 -12.16 2.46
N THR A 83 -16.40 -13.38 2.73
CA THR A 83 -16.22 -13.90 4.09
C THR A 83 -15.18 -13.09 4.86
N LEU A 84 -14.03 -12.81 4.24
CA LEU A 84 -12.96 -12.03 4.85
C LEU A 84 -13.42 -10.61 5.22
N VAL A 85 -14.05 -9.89 4.29
CA VAL A 85 -14.53 -8.52 4.53
C VAL A 85 -15.56 -8.50 5.64
N ARG A 86 -16.52 -9.43 5.64
CA ARG A 86 -17.54 -9.53 6.69
C ARG A 86 -16.91 -9.82 8.05
N GLU A 87 -15.97 -10.75 8.12
CA GLU A 87 -15.28 -11.10 9.38
C GLU A 87 -14.57 -9.88 9.97
N LYS A 88 -13.80 -9.14 9.15
CA LYS A 88 -13.06 -7.95 9.58
C LYS A 88 -13.95 -6.73 9.82
N ALA A 89 -15.10 -6.64 9.16
CA ALA A 89 -16.08 -5.58 9.38
C ALA A 89 -16.87 -5.80 10.69
N ALA A 90 -17.22 -7.06 10.98
CA ALA A 90 -17.90 -7.45 12.22
C ALA A 90 -16.99 -7.34 13.45
N HIS A 91 -15.71 -7.69 13.30
CA HIS A 91 -14.70 -7.60 14.33
C HIS A 91 -13.57 -6.68 13.88
N PRO A 92 -13.80 -5.35 13.84
CA PRO A 92 -12.76 -4.41 13.48
C PRO A 92 -11.60 -4.60 14.46
N PRO A 93 -10.37 -4.85 13.95
CA PRO A 93 -9.25 -4.95 14.85
C PRO A 93 -9.08 -3.62 15.57
N THR A 94 -8.66 -3.68 16.83
CA THR A 94 -8.24 -2.50 17.56
C THR A 94 -7.26 -1.75 16.69
N ARG A 95 -7.50 -0.45 16.44
CA ARG A 95 -6.54 0.39 15.71
C ARG A 95 -5.19 0.20 16.36
N GLN A 96 -4.30 -0.52 15.69
CA GLN A 96 -2.90 -0.40 15.98
C GLN A 96 -2.61 1.04 15.62
N LYS A 97 -2.44 1.89 16.65
CA LYS A 97 -1.78 3.18 16.47
C LYS A 97 -0.58 2.85 15.60
N PRO A 98 -0.39 3.47 14.42
CA PRO A 98 0.84 3.20 13.68
C PRO A 98 1.93 3.46 14.70
N GLU A 99 2.67 2.42 15.09
CA GLU A 99 3.86 2.63 15.89
C GLU A 99 4.59 3.72 15.13
N ALA A 100 4.82 4.85 15.82
CA ALA A 100 5.38 6.06 15.24
C ALA A 100 6.86 5.83 14.98
N THR A 101 7.14 4.85 14.14
CA THR A 101 8.43 4.32 13.80
C THR A 101 8.23 3.80 12.38
N PRO A 102 8.97 4.30 11.39
CA PRO A 102 9.27 3.48 10.22
C PRO A 102 9.52 2.05 10.72
N GLY A 103 8.78 1.03 10.28
CA GLY A 103 9.10 -0.34 10.68
C GLY A 103 10.62 -0.55 10.53
N PRO A 104 11.28 -1.37 11.38
CA PRO A 104 12.74 -1.51 11.39
C PRO A 104 13.32 -1.64 9.98
N LEU A 105 12.61 -2.38 9.12
CA LEU A 105 12.83 -2.49 7.68
C LEU A 105 12.90 -1.16 6.91
N LYS A 106 11.88 -0.28 7.00
CA LYS A 106 11.87 0.99 6.27
C LYS A 106 13.01 1.89 6.71
N ARG A 107 13.28 1.95 8.03
CA ARG A 107 14.39 2.75 8.57
C ARG A 107 15.72 2.22 8.02
N GLN A 108 15.93 0.91 8.06
CA GLN A 108 17.13 0.26 7.53
C GLN A 108 17.31 0.53 6.03
N LEU A 109 16.27 0.38 5.23
CA LEU A 109 16.31 0.66 3.80
C LEU A 109 16.60 2.14 3.51
N ALA A 110 15.98 3.06 4.25
CA ALA A 110 16.23 4.50 4.10
C ALA A 110 17.68 4.86 4.48
N GLU A 111 18.20 4.31 5.57
CA GLU A 111 19.59 4.46 6.00
C GLU A 111 20.57 3.88 4.97
N GLN A 112 20.27 2.70 4.40
CA GLN A 112 21.07 2.10 3.33
C GLN A 112 21.06 2.97 2.08
N LEU A 113 19.89 3.42 1.62
CA LEU A 113 19.79 4.32 0.47
C LEU A 113 20.54 5.63 0.73
N ALA A 114 20.42 6.21 1.92
CA ALA A 114 21.16 7.42 2.31
C ALA A 114 22.67 7.22 2.17
N ARG A 115 23.18 6.11 2.71
CA ARG A 115 24.60 5.76 2.65
C ARG A 115 25.09 5.58 1.22
N LEU A 116 24.36 4.83 0.39
CA LEU A 116 24.72 4.61 -1.02
C LEU A 116 24.75 5.91 -1.83
N LEU A 117 23.81 6.82 -1.56
CA LEU A 117 23.78 8.14 -2.20
C LEU A 117 24.99 9.00 -1.78
N ASP A 118 25.38 8.93 -0.51
CA ASP A 118 26.53 9.69 0.02
C ASP A 118 27.87 9.11 -0.50
N GLU A 119 28.00 7.78 -0.60
CA GLU A 119 29.18 7.08 -1.16
C GLU A 119 29.41 7.42 -2.64
N ARG A 120 28.35 7.71 -3.41
CA ARG A 120 28.47 8.16 -4.80
C ARG A 120 29.08 9.56 -4.94
N GLY A 121 29.03 10.40 -3.90
CA GLY A 121 29.55 11.78 -3.93
C GLY A 121 28.89 12.71 -4.96
N GLN A 122 27.78 12.31 -5.57
CA GLN A 122 27.07 13.07 -6.60
C GLN A 122 25.99 13.97 -5.98
N PRO A 123 25.71 15.15 -6.56
CA PRO A 123 24.58 15.97 -6.12
C PRO A 123 23.26 15.22 -6.23
N LEU A 124 22.43 15.25 -5.18
CA LEU A 124 21.14 14.55 -5.11
C LEU A 124 20.23 14.80 -6.33
N ALA A 125 20.27 16.00 -6.91
CA ALA A 125 19.49 16.36 -8.10
C ALA A 125 20.00 15.70 -9.40
N GLN A 126 21.30 15.38 -9.48
CA GLN A 126 21.86 14.60 -10.58
C GLN A 126 21.46 13.14 -10.42
N THR A 127 21.70 12.56 -9.24
CA THR A 127 21.34 11.17 -8.93
C THR A 127 19.84 10.91 -9.09
N ALA A 128 18.98 11.84 -8.68
CA ALA A 128 17.54 11.74 -8.88
C ALA A 128 17.17 11.62 -10.37
N ARG A 129 17.78 12.45 -11.24
CA ARG A 129 17.56 12.39 -12.69
C ARG A 129 18.04 11.06 -13.27
N ASP A 130 19.23 10.61 -12.88
CA ASP A 130 19.81 9.35 -13.36
C ASP A 130 18.94 8.15 -12.97
N LEU A 131 18.31 8.21 -11.79
CA LEU A 131 17.39 7.18 -11.30
C LEU A 131 15.94 7.38 -11.77
N GLY A 132 15.63 8.42 -12.55
CA GLY A 132 14.27 8.69 -13.04
C GLY A 132 13.28 9.16 -11.96
N TYR A 133 13.76 9.77 -10.87
CA TYR A 133 12.95 10.36 -9.81
C TYR A 133 13.03 11.90 -9.80
N SER A 134 12.03 12.55 -9.23
CA SER A 134 12.16 13.97 -8.85
C SER A 134 13.08 14.11 -7.63
N ARG A 135 13.76 15.27 -7.49
CA ARG A 135 14.61 15.55 -6.32
C ARG A 135 13.85 15.39 -5.01
N GLN A 136 12.60 15.85 -4.98
CA GLN A 136 11.73 15.73 -3.80
C GLN A 136 11.41 14.26 -3.49
N ARG A 137 11.12 13.45 -4.52
CA ARG A 137 10.84 12.03 -4.33
C ARG A 137 12.06 11.29 -3.81
N LEU A 138 13.25 11.51 -4.39
CA LEU A 138 14.47 10.87 -3.91
C LEU A 138 14.80 11.29 -2.47
N HIS A 139 14.56 12.56 -2.10
CA HIS A 139 14.71 13.01 -0.73
C HIS A 139 13.74 12.31 0.24
N GLN A 140 12.47 12.14 -0.13
CA GLN A 140 11.48 11.44 0.70
C GLN A 140 11.86 9.97 0.93
N LEU A 141 12.38 9.30 -0.10
CA LEU A 141 12.87 7.92 0.00
C LEU A 141 14.10 7.85 0.92
N LYS A 142 15.08 8.75 0.75
CA LYS A 142 16.27 8.86 1.61
C LYS A 142 15.90 9.12 3.08
N SER A 143 14.90 9.95 3.35
CA SER A 143 14.51 10.32 4.71
C SER A 143 13.56 9.32 5.38
N GLY A 144 13.12 8.28 4.66
CA GLY A 144 12.12 7.32 5.17
C GLY A 144 10.79 7.97 5.55
N ASP A 145 10.38 9.02 4.83
CA ASP A 145 9.16 9.79 5.07
C ASP A 145 7.92 8.88 5.18
N ARG A 146 6.84 9.34 5.81
CA ARG A 146 5.55 8.60 5.88
C ARG A 146 5.00 8.22 4.51
N THR A 147 5.37 8.95 3.46
CA THR A 147 4.96 8.72 2.05
C THR A 147 5.93 7.81 1.27
N ALA A 148 7.04 7.39 1.87
CA ALA A 148 7.99 6.46 1.28
C ALA A 148 7.63 5.03 1.69
N ALA A 149 7.04 4.28 0.76
CA ALA A 149 6.80 2.86 0.94
C ALA A 149 8.14 2.09 0.88
N PRO A 150 8.38 1.06 1.71
CA PRO A 150 9.62 0.27 1.70
C PRO A 150 10.02 -0.22 0.31
N GLU A 151 9.06 -0.68 -0.48
CA GLU A 151 9.26 -1.21 -1.84
C GLU A 151 9.80 -0.13 -2.79
N ALA A 152 9.39 1.13 -2.60
CA ALA A 152 9.90 2.25 -3.39
C ALA A 152 11.34 2.62 -3.01
N ILE A 153 11.76 2.34 -1.77
CA ILE A 153 13.15 2.51 -1.34
C ILE A 153 14.01 1.38 -1.91
N GLU A 154 13.52 0.14 -1.86
CA GLU A 154 14.18 -1.02 -2.49
C GLU A 154 14.34 -0.83 -4.00
N GLU A 155 13.31 -0.33 -4.69
CA GLU A 155 13.39 -0.03 -6.12
C GLU A 155 14.49 1.00 -6.41
N ALA A 156 14.61 2.05 -5.58
CA ALA A 156 15.66 3.05 -5.74
C ALA A 156 17.07 2.48 -5.52
N ILE A 157 17.23 1.57 -4.55
CA ILE A 157 18.46 0.82 -4.30
C ILE A 157 18.78 -0.09 -5.50
N GLY A 158 17.77 -0.76 -6.06
CA GLY A 158 17.85 -1.58 -7.28
C GLY A 158 18.35 -0.79 -8.49
N ARG A 159 17.79 0.41 -8.70
CA ARG A 159 18.23 1.32 -9.78
C ARG A 159 19.65 1.86 -9.58
N LEU A 160 20.17 1.85 -8.35
CA LEU A 160 21.58 2.14 -8.07
C LEU A 160 22.51 0.95 -8.38
N GLY A 161 21.97 -0.22 -8.72
CA GLY A 161 22.72 -1.43 -9.05
C GLY A 161 22.91 -2.39 -7.88
N TYR A 162 22.19 -2.20 -6.77
CA TYR A 162 22.31 -3.04 -5.58
C TYR A 162 21.05 -3.90 -5.40
N GLN A 163 21.22 -5.16 -5.01
CA GLN A 163 20.10 -6.01 -4.62
C GLN A 163 19.99 -6.02 -3.10
N VAL A 164 18.76 -5.84 -2.59
CA VAL A 164 18.45 -6.07 -1.18
C VAL A 164 18.28 -7.58 -1.00
N ALA A 165 19.39 -8.29 -0.77
CA ALA A 165 19.37 -9.72 -0.46
C ALA A 165 19.31 -9.89 1.06
N GLU A 166 18.26 -10.54 1.56
CA GLU A 166 18.02 -10.90 2.97
C GLU A 166 18.41 -9.84 4.01
N ILE A 167 17.43 -9.13 4.56
CA ILE A 167 17.61 -8.39 5.81
C ILE A 167 17.68 -9.42 6.94
N ARG A 168 18.83 -10.09 7.08
CA ARG A 168 19.15 -10.91 8.24
C ARG A 168 19.42 -9.98 9.41
N LEU A 169 18.38 -9.78 10.22
CA LEU A 169 18.56 -9.43 11.62
C LEU A 169 19.02 -10.68 12.36
N GLU A 170 20.32 -10.98 12.31
CA GLU A 170 20.92 -11.92 13.27
C GLU A 170 21.94 -11.19 14.14
N ARG A 171 21.65 -11.14 15.44
CA ARG A 171 22.64 -10.90 16.49
C ARG A 171 23.34 -12.25 16.71
N SER A 172 24.58 -12.39 16.27
CA SER A 172 25.40 -13.52 16.69
C SER A 172 25.92 -13.24 18.11
N ALA A 173 25.70 -14.23 18.97
CA ALA A 173 26.12 -14.28 20.37
C ALA A 173 27.64 -14.24 20.55
#